data_AF-A0A3B8WT74-F1
#
_entry.id   AF-A0A3B8WT74-F1
#
_cell.length_a   1.000
_cell.length_b   1.000
_cell.length_c   1.000
_cell.angle_alpha   90.00
_cell.angle_beta   90.00
_cell.angle_gamma   90.00
#
_symmetry.space_group_name_H-M   'P 1'
#
loop_
_entity.id
_entity.type
_entity.pdbx_description
1 polymer ?
#
loop_
_entity_poly.entity_id
_entity_poly.type
_entity_poly.pdbx_seq_one_letter_code
_entity_poly.pdbx_strand_id
1 'polypeptide(L)' 'FMLDETGHICFINNKVESLLGYQPAELCGQHFRHILDDRDVARGTYALQGPNISADNPRVLEVRLKTRGSRKATRHFE' A
#
# COMPACT_ATOMS: atom_id res chain seq x y z
N PHE A 1 3.12 5.67 3.00
CA PHE A 1 2.12 5.38 4.06
C PHE A 1 2.86 4.73 5.21
N MET A 2 2.27 4.73 6.40
CA MET A 2 2.79 4.06 7.59
C MET A 2 1.90 2.86 7.90
N LEU A 3 2.51 1.73 8.27
CA LEU A 3 1.82 0.50 8.62
C LEU A 3 2.07 0.16 10.10
N ASP A 4 1.13 -0.55 10.72
CA ASP A 4 1.38 -1.26 11.97
C ASP A 4 2.13 -2.59 11.73
N GLU A 5 2.46 -3.27 12.83
CA GLU A 5 3.17 -4.57 12.86
C GLU A 5 2.42 -5.68 12.11
N THR A 6 1.11 -5.52 11.92
CA THR A 6 0.24 -6.49 11.23
C THR A 6 -0.04 -6.10 9.77
N GLY A 7 0.50 -4.98 9.30
CA GLY A 7 0.35 -4.48 7.94
C GLY A 7 -0.90 -3.63 7.68
N HIS A 8 -1.58 -3.12 8.72
CA HIS A 8 -2.68 -2.16 8.52
C HIS A 8 -2.16 -0.74 8.42
N ILE A 9 -2.78 0.06 7.56
CA ILE A 9 -2.37 1.44 7.32
C ILE A 9 -2.79 2.29 8.54
N CYS A 10 -1.82 2.80 9.29
CA CYS A 10 -2.07 3.77 10.36
C CYS A 10 -2.16 5.19 9.83
N PHE A 11 -1.41 5.48 8.76
CA PHE A 11 -1.34 6.81 8.18
C PHE A 11 -1.06 6.78 6.68
N ILE A 12 -1.78 7.61 5.93
CA ILE A 12 -1.52 7.86 4.52
C ILE A 12 -1.74 9.33 4.20
N ASN A 13 -0.93 9.85 3.27
CA ASN A 13 -1.00 11.26 2.87
C ASN A 13 -2.26 11.51 2.02
N ASN A 14 -2.90 12.67 2.22
CA ASN A 14 -4.06 13.14 1.46
C ASN A 14 -3.86 13.17 -0.05
N LYS A 15 -2.62 13.22 -0.55
CA LYS A 15 -2.31 13.05 -1.97
C LYS A 15 -2.82 11.74 -2.57
N VAL A 16 -3.15 10.73 -1.75
CA VAL A 16 -3.74 9.48 -2.22
C VAL A 16 -5.12 9.68 -2.87
N GLU A 17 -5.84 10.72 -2.47
CA GLU A 17 -7.13 11.08 -3.05
C GLU A 17 -6.96 11.57 -4.49
N SER A 18 -6.07 12.54 -4.71
CA SER A 18 -5.85 13.09 -6.05
C SER A 18 -5.11 12.13 -6.98
N LEU A 19 -4.22 11.28 -6.45
CA LEU A 19 -3.43 10.35 -7.27
C LEU A 19 -4.14 9.02 -7.54
N LEU A 20 -4.84 8.48 -6.55
CA LEU A 20 -5.41 7.13 -6.62
C LEU A 20 -6.94 7.10 -6.51
N GLY A 21 -7.58 8.22 -6.15
CA GLY A 21 -9.03 8.31 -5.97
C GLY A 21 -9.54 7.74 -4.64
N TYR A 22 -8.67 7.44 -3.68
CA TYR A 22 -9.07 6.94 -2.37
C TYR A 22 -9.13 8.05 -1.32
N GLN A 23 -10.17 8.11 -0.49
CA GLN A 23 -10.11 8.95 0.70
C GLN A 23 -9.12 8.31 1.69
N PRO A 24 -8.27 9.10 2.36
CA PRO A 24 -7.37 8.59 3.39
C PRO A 24 -8.10 7.77 4.46
N ALA A 25 -9.28 8.23 4.87
CA ALA A 25 -10.11 7.56 5.88
C ALA A 25 -10.60 6.17 5.46
N GLU A 26 -10.73 5.89 4.16
CA GLU A 26 -11.10 4.56 3.67
C GLU A 26 -9.93 3.58 3.70
N LEU A 27 -8.70 4.09 3.71
CA LEU A 27 -7.48 3.29 3.68
C LEU A 27 -6.91 3.06 5.07
N CYS A 28 -7.05 4.02 5.98
CA CYS A 28 -6.66 3.83 7.37
C CYS A 28 -7.41 2.64 7.99
N GLY A 29 -6.67 1.76 8.67
CA GLY A 29 -7.17 0.50 9.21
C GLY A 29 -7.31 -0.64 8.19
N GLN A 30 -7.18 -0.38 6.89
CA GLN A 30 -7.14 -1.44 5.87
C GLN A 30 -5.74 -2.04 5.76
N HIS A 31 -5.68 -3.33 5.46
CA HIS A 31 -4.42 -4.01 5.21
C HIS A 31 -3.79 -3.54 3.90
N PHE A 32 -2.47 -3.27 3.88
CA PHE A 32 -1.75 -2.66 2.74
C PHE A 32 -1.96 -3.39 1.40
N ARG A 33 -2.17 -4.72 1.46
CA ARG A 33 -2.52 -5.56 0.29
C ARG A 33 -3.71 -5.06 -0.54
N HIS A 34 -4.60 -4.26 0.05
CA HIS A 34 -5.75 -3.69 -0.64
C HIS A 34 -5.33 -2.65 -1.69
N ILE A 35 -4.30 -1.86 -1.38
CA ILE A 35 -3.85 -0.74 -2.22
C ILE A 35 -2.57 -1.04 -2.98
N LEU A 36 -1.80 -2.07 -2.61
CA LEU A 36 -0.61 -2.46 -3.37
C LEU A 36 -0.96 -3.23 -4.64
N ASP A 37 -0.15 -3.02 -5.68
CA ASP A 37 -0.11 -3.88 -6.86
C ASP A 37 0.26 -5.32 -6.47
N ASP A 38 -0.38 -6.32 -7.07
CA ASP A 38 -0.15 -7.73 -6.72
C ASP A 38 1.32 -8.14 -6.91
N ARG A 39 2.03 -7.49 -7.85
CA ARG A 39 3.46 -7.70 -8.11
C ARG A 39 4.34 -7.27 -6.93
N ASP A 40 3.86 -6.33 -6.12
CA ASP A 40 4.60 -5.77 -4.99
C ASP A 40 4.11 -6.30 -3.63
N VAL A 41 2.99 -7.03 -3.57
CA VAL A 41 2.45 -7.59 -2.32
C VAL A 41 3.46 -8.52 -1.63
N ALA A 42 4.15 -9.38 -2.40
CA ALA A 42 5.17 -10.29 -1.85
C ALA A 42 6.35 -9.52 -1.25
N ARG A 43 6.85 -8.48 -1.95
CA ARG A 43 7.92 -7.61 -1.46
C ARG A 43 7.52 -6.85 -0.20
N GLY A 44 6.29 -6.31 -0.16
CA GLY A 44 5.74 -5.63 1.01
C GLY A 44 5.59 -6.56 2.21
N THR A 45 5.10 -7.79 1.99
CA THR A 45 4.97 -8.80 3.04
C THR A 45 6.33 -9.19 3.61
N TYR A 46 7.31 -9.44 2.74
CA TYR A 46 8.68 -9.75 3.17
C TYR A 46 9.30 -8.58 3.95
N ALA A 47 9.08 -7.35 3.49
CA ALA A 47 9.58 -6.15 4.16
C ALA A 47 8.99 -5.98 5.56
N LEU A 48 7.73 -6.38 5.80
CA LEU A 48 7.10 -6.38 7.13
C LEU A 48 7.57 -7.50 8.05
N GLN A 49 7.92 -8.66 7.49
CA GLN A 49 8.45 -9.79 8.25
C GLN A 49 9.95 -9.67 8.56
N GLY A 50 10.60 -8.62 8.05
CA GLY A 50 12.01 -8.38 8.26
C GLY A 50 12.33 -8.18 9.75
N PRO A 51 13.49 -8.65 10.22
CA PRO A 51 13.90 -8.41 11.61
C PRO A 51 14.17 -6.91 11.83
N ASN A 52 13.98 -6.47 13.08
CA ASN A 52 14.34 -5.14 13.59
C ASN A 52 13.63 -3.97 12.89
N ILE A 53 12.32 -4.09 12.62
CA ILE A 53 11.49 -2.97 12.18
C ILE A 53 10.96 -2.28 13.44
N SER A 54 11.26 -1.00 13.60
CA SER A 54 10.79 -0.17 14.69
C SER A 54 10.65 1.27 14.22
N ALA A 55 10.10 2.15 15.07
CA ALA A 55 10.03 3.58 14.79
C ALA A 55 11.41 4.20 14.49
N ASP A 56 12.48 3.68 15.12
CA ASP A 56 13.85 4.14 14.94
C ASP A 56 14.59 3.50 13.76
N ASN A 57 14.04 2.40 13.21
CA ASN A 57 14.61 1.69 12.07
C ASN A 57 13.53 1.31 11.03
N PRO A 58 12.91 2.30 10.38
CA PRO A 58 11.89 2.02 9.39
C PRO A 58 12.48 1.36 8.14
N ARG A 59 11.69 0.55 7.46
CA ARG A 59 12.03 0.04 6.13
C ARG A 59 11.37 0.92 5.07
N VAL A 60 12.18 1.42 4.14
CA VAL A 60 11.70 2.17 2.98
C VAL A 60 11.65 1.23 1.78
N LEU A 61 10.50 1.15 1.13
CA LEU A 61 10.29 0.35 -0.06
C LEU A 61 9.52 1.16 -1.10
N GLU A 62 10.03 1.15 -2.34
CA GLU A 62 9.27 1.64 -3.49
C GLU A 62 8.32 0.55 -3.98
N VAL A 63 7.02 0.84 -3.91
CA VAL A 63 5.93 -0.05 -4.31
C VAL A 63 4.95 0.66 -5.24
N ARG A 64 4.28 -0.10 -6.10
CA ARG A 64 3.21 0.39 -6.94
C ARG A 64 1.87 0.31 -6.20
N LEU A 65 1.07 1.35 -6.35
CA LEU A 65 -0.25 1.44 -5.76
C LEU A 65 -1.35 1.33 -6.83
N LYS A 66 -2.39 0.57 -6.52
CA LYS A 66 -3.61 0.42 -7.32
C LYS A 66 -4.47 1.69 -7.17
N THR A 67 -5.05 2.17 -8.26
CA THR A 67 -6.08 3.23 -8.21
C THR A 67 -7.46 2.64 -7.87
N ARG A 68 -8.39 3.47 -7.40
CA ARG A 68 -9.77 3.03 -7.15
C ARG A 68 -10.38 2.50 -8.44
N GLY A 69 -10.99 1.32 -8.37
CA GLY A 69 -11.65 0.70 -9.52
C GLY A 69 -10.69 0.04 -10.52
N SER A 70 -9.38 0.01 -10.25
CA SER A 70 -8.37 -0.65 -11.11
C SER A 70 -8.46 -2.18 -11.21
N ARG A 71 -9.55 -2.80 -10.75
CA ARG A 71 -9.92 -4.18 -11.17
C ARG A 71 -10.09 -4.32 -12.69
N LYS A 72 -10.01 -3.25 -13.48
CA LYS A 72 -10.01 -3.27 -14.95
C LYS A 72 -8.87 -2.43 -15.55
N ALA A 73 -7.70 -3.04 -15.76
CA ALA A 73 -6.79 -2.60 -16.82
C ALA A 73 -5.80 -3.69 -17.27
N THR A 74 -6.24 -4.95 -17.42
CA THR A 74 -5.74 -5.77 -18.53
C THR A 74 -6.71 -5.53 -19.70
N ARG A 75 -6.75 -4.29 -20.22
CA ARG A 75 -7.40 -4.04 -21.50
C ARG A 75 -6.30 -4.25 -22.55
N HIS A 76 -6.27 -5.44 -23.13
CA HIS A 76 -5.66 -5.63 -24.44
C HIS A 76 -6.37 -4.66 -25.38
N PHE A 77 -5.62 -3.75 -25.99
CA PHE A 77 -6.10 -3.01 -27.15
C PHE A 77 -5.72 -3.87 -28.36
N GLU A 78 -6.72 -4.48 -28.99
CA GLU A 78 -6.67 -4.89 -30.41
C GLU A 78 -7.32 -3.79 -31.25
#